data_AF-A0A453IP40-F1
#
_entry.id   AF-A0A453IP40-F1
#
_cell.length_a   1.000
_cell.length_b   1.000
_cell.length_c   1.000
_cell.angle_alpha   90.00
_cell.angle_beta   90.00
_cell.angle_gamma   90.00
#
_symmetry.space_group_name_H-M   'P 1'
#
loop_
_entity.id
_entity.type
_entity.pdbx_description
1 polymer ?
#
loop_
_entity_poly.entity_id
_entity_poly.type
_entity_poly.pdbx_seq_one_letter_code
_entity_poly.pdbx_strand_id
1 'polypeptide(L)' 'MAENQRKYAENDSRFKSSKVLKELLEKSKQNKEKNEREIQDKYCLRGAEWGVGDCSTVGMTDQEKEDFITELRKRVGE' A
#
# COMPACT_ATOMS: atom_id res chain seq x y z
N MET A 1 7.64 -38.61 7.10
CA MET A 1 6.66 -37.58 6.66
C MET A 1 6.00 -36.88 7.86
N ALA A 2 5.43 -37.60 8.84
CA ALA A 2 4.72 -37.00 9.99
C ALA A 2 5.61 -36.26 11.00
N GLU A 3 6.86 -36.68 11.20
CA GLU A 3 7.76 -36.07 12.19
C GLU A 3 8.26 -34.67 11.78
N ASN A 4 8.48 -34.44 10.48
CA ASN A 4 8.82 -33.11 9.96
C ASN A 4 7.64 -32.14 10.09
N GLN A 5 6.42 -32.59 9.79
CA GLN A 5 5.22 -31.76 9.96
C GLN A 5 5.03 -31.30 11.41
N ARG A 6 5.32 -32.16 12.39
CA ARG A 6 5.30 -31.80 13.81
C ARG A 6 6.33 -30.73 14.15
N LYS A 7 7.58 -30.90 13.70
CA LYS A 7 8.66 -29.90 13.90
C LYS A 7 8.33 -28.55 13.27
N TYR A 8 7.70 -28.52 12.09
CA TYR A 8 7.23 -27.28 11.48
C TYR A 8 6.10 -26.63 12.28
N ALA A 9 5.13 -27.40 12.78
CA ALA A 9 4.02 -26.88 13.59
C ALA A 9 4.51 -26.30 14.93
N GLU A 10 5.48 -26.95 15.58
CA GLU A 10 6.08 -26.46 16.81
C GLU A 10 6.89 -25.17 16.59
N ASN A 11 7.69 -25.12 15.52
CA ASN A 11 8.43 -23.91 15.17
C ASN A 11 7.52 -22.76 14.75
N ASP A 12 6.44 -23.02 14.02
CA ASP A 12 5.43 -22.02 13.67
C ASP A 12 4.72 -21.48 14.92
N SER A 13 4.41 -22.34 15.90
CA SER A 13 3.82 -21.92 17.17
C SER A 13 4.77 -21.06 18.01
N ARG A 14 6.07 -21.41 18.03
CA ARG A 14 7.11 -20.59 18.66
C ARG A 14 7.31 -19.25 17.95
N PHE A 15 7.23 -19.24 16.62
CA PHE A 15 7.33 -18.01 15.84
C PHE A 15 6.12 -17.10 16.07
N LYS A 16 4.91 -17.65 16.08
CA LYS A 16 3.65 -16.92 16.37
C LYS A 16 3.62 -16.28 17.75
N SER A 17 4.30 -16.90 18.73
CA SER A 17 4.43 -16.35 20.09
C SER A 17 5.60 -15.38 20.26
N SER A 18 6.47 -15.22 19.25
CA SER A 18 7.62 -14.32 19.28
C SER A 18 7.22 -12.87 19.53
N LYS A 19 8.00 -12.19 20.38
CA LYS A 19 7.86 -10.75 20.65
C LYS A 19 8.04 -9.91 19.37
N VAL A 20 8.98 -10.31 18.51
CA VAL A 20 9.28 -9.61 17.25
C VAL A 20 8.07 -9.61 16.32
N LEU A 21 7.38 -10.74 16.19
CA LEU A 21 6.19 -10.82 15.34
C LEU A 21 5.07 -9.92 15.86
N LYS A 22 4.86 -9.89 17.18
CA LYS A 22 3.84 -9.03 17.80
C LYS A 22 4.12 -7.55 17.56
N GLU A 23 5.37 -7.12 17.75
CA GLU A 23 5.78 -5.73 17.48
C GLU A 23 5.61 -5.34 16.01
N LEU A 24 5.96 -6.25 15.08
CA LEU A 24 5.77 -6.00 13.65
C LEU A 24 4.29 -5.97 13.26
N LEU A 25 3.45 -6.83 13.85
CA LEU A 25 2.01 -6.82 13.62
C LEU A 25 1.36 -5.53 14.15
N GLU A 26 1.78 -5.03 15.30
CA GLU A 26 1.28 -3.78 15.85
C GLU A 26 1.66 -2.58 14.96
N LYS A 27 2.94 -2.50 14.54
CA LYS A 27 3.39 -1.50 13.56
C LYS A 27 2.63 -1.60 12.24
N SER A 28 2.43 -2.82 11.73
CA SER A 28 1.69 -3.04 10.49
C SER A 28 0.24 -2.60 10.60
N LYS A 29 -0.41 -2.80 11.76
CA LYS A 29 -1.78 -2.33 12.00
C LYS A 29 -1.86 -0.81 12.03
N GLN A 30 -0.95 -0.16 12.77
CA GLN A 30 -0.88 1.30 12.84
C GLN A 30 -0.65 1.93 11.47
N ASN A 31 0.16 1.28 10.62
CA ASN A 31 0.50 1.79 9.30
C ASN A 31 -0.48 1.37 8.20
N LYS A 32 -1.46 0.49 8.48
CA LYS A 32 -2.31 -0.09 7.43
C LYS A 32 -3.09 0.98 6.66
N GLU A 33 -3.84 1.82 7.37
CA GLU A 33 -4.65 2.87 6.73
C GLU A 33 -3.80 3.93 6.04
N LYS A 34 -2.65 4.29 6.64
CA LYS A 34 -1.72 5.25 6.05
C LYS A 34 -1.15 4.70 4.74
N ASN A 35 -0.67 3.46 4.76
CA ASN A 35 -0.10 2.81 3.58
C ASN A 35 -1.16 2.61 2.50
N GLU A 36 -2.39 2.26 2.86
CA GLU A 36 -3.50 2.12 1.90
C GLU A 36 -3.77 3.44 1.17
N ARG A 37 -3.84 4.57 1.90
CA ARG A 37 -3.99 5.90 1.29
C ARG A 37 -2.80 6.28 0.42
N GLU A 38 -1.57 6.12 0.91
CA GLU A 38 -0.37 6.42 0.13
C GLU A 38 -0.29 5.60 -1.17
N ILE A 39 -0.72 4.33 -1.12
CA ILE A 39 -0.77 3.46 -2.29
C ILE A 39 -1.84 3.95 -3.27
N GLN A 40 -3.05 4.27 -2.79
CA GLN A 40 -4.12 4.80 -3.64
C GLN A 40 -3.71 6.12 -4.30
N ASP A 41 -3.13 7.05 -3.54
CA ASP A 41 -2.68 8.35 -4.06
C ASP A 41 -1.61 8.19 -5.14
N LYS A 42 -0.64 7.27 -4.95
CA LYS A 42 0.37 6.94 -5.98
C LYS A 42 -0.23 6.35 -7.25
N TYR A 43 -1.20 5.44 -7.12
CA TYR A 43 -1.89 4.87 -8.28
C TYR A 43 -2.75 5.91 -8.99
N CYS A 44 -3.39 6.82 -8.24
CA CYS A 44 -4.19 7.90 -8.79
C CYS A 44 -3.33 8.89 -9.58
N LEU A 45 -2.18 9.29 -9.03
CA LEU A 45 -1.20 10.14 -9.70
C LEU A 45 -0.72 9.52 -11.01
N ARG A 46 -0.29 8.26 -10.97
CA ARG A 46 0.17 7.55 -12.17
C ARG A 46 -0.97 7.35 -13.19
N GLY A 47 -2.19 7.08 -12.72
CA GLY A 47 -3.38 6.99 -13.56
C GLY A 47 -3.73 8.31 -14.24
N ALA A 48 -3.58 9.43 -13.55
CA ALA A 48 -3.77 10.77 -14.09
C ALA A 48 -2.70 11.14 -15.14
N GLU A 49 -1.45 10.74 -14.91
CA GLU A 49 -0.35 10.92 -15.87
C GLU A 49 -0.57 10.12 -17.16
N TRP A 50 -0.94 8.85 -17.02
CA TRP A 50 -1.10 7.91 -18.14
C TRP A 50 -2.49 7.99 -18.78
N GLY A 51 -3.44 8.68 -18.14
CA GLY A 51 -4.83 8.81 -18.61
C GLY A 51 -5.61 7.50 -18.52
N VAL A 52 -5.33 6.63 -17.56
CA VAL A 52 -5.97 5.30 -17.43
C VAL A 52 -6.47 5.08 -16.00
N GLY A 53 -7.70 4.57 -15.86
CA GLY A 53 -8.32 4.19 -14.58
C GLY A 53 -9.35 5.19 -14.04
N ASP A 54 -9.82 4.98 -12.81
CA ASP A 54 -10.86 5.81 -12.17
C ASP A 54 -10.40 7.25 -11.88
N CYS A 55 -9.09 7.48 -11.79
CA CYS A 55 -8.46 8.81 -11.72
C CYS A 55 -8.01 9.35 -13.10
N SER A 56 -8.51 8.79 -14.19
CA SER A 56 -8.14 9.25 -15.53
C SER A 56 -8.62 10.69 -15.76
N THR A 57 -7.73 11.51 -16.29
CA THR A 57 -8.00 12.89 -16.73
C THR A 57 -8.50 12.92 -18.18
N VAL A 58 -8.99 11.78 -18.70
CA VAL A 58 -9.47 11.65 -20.08
C VAL A 58 -10.75 12.46 -20.23
N GLY A 59 -10.69 13.50 -21.06
CA GLY A 59 -11.80 14.44 -21.27
C GLY A 59 -11.63 15.78 -20.54
N MET A 60 -10.60 15.96 -19.72
CA MET A 60 -10.17 17.27 -19.23
C MET A 60 -9.40 18.03 -20.32
N THR A 61 -9.44 19.36 -20.29
CA THR A 61 -8.51 20.17 -21.09
C THR A 61 -7.07 19.96 -20.61
N ASP A 62 -6.09 20.20 -21.48
CA ASP A 62 -4.67 20.01 -21.14
C ASP A 62 -4.28 20.81 -19.87
N GLN A 63 -4.89 21.98 -19.68
CA GLN A 63 -4.66 22.86 -18.55
C GLN A 63 -5.26 22.30 -17.25
N GLU A 64 -6.50 21.82 -17.28
CA GLU A 64 -7.15 21.16 -16.14
C GLU A 64 -6.44 19.87 -15.73
N LYS A 65 -5.89 19.14 -16.70
CA LYS A 65 -5.08 17.94 -16.45
C LYS A 65 -3.81 18.28 -15.69
N GLU A 66 -3.07 19.31 -16.10
CA GLU A 66 -1.84 19.72 -15.43
C GLU A 66 -2.10 20.27 -14.02
N ASP A 67 -3.17 21.04 -13.84
CA ASP A 67 -3.58 21.55 -12.52
C ASP A 67 -3.94 20.40 -11.57
N PHE A 68 -4.71 19.41 -12.06
CA PHE A 68 -5.08 18.22 -11.29
C PHE A 68 -3.87 17.37 -10.89
N ILE A 69 -2.94 17.14 -11.82
CA ILE A 69 -1.69 16.41 -11.54
C ILE A 69 -0.85 17.17 -10.51
N THR A 70 -0.79 18.50 -10.59
CA THR A 70 -0.05 19.35 -9.66
C THR A 70 -0.62 19.28 -8.23
N GLU A 71 -1.95 19.28 -8.09
CA GLU A 71 -2.58 19.09 -6.78
C GLU A 71 -2.34 17.69 -6.20
N LEU A 72 -2.37 16.65 -7.04
CA LEU A 72 -2.05 15.29 -6.63
C LEU A 72 -0.59 15.14 -6.19
N ARG A 73 0.37 15.74 -6.90
CA ARG A 73 1.79 15.77 -6.51
C ARG A 73 2.00 16.38 -5.14
N LYS A 74 1.36 17.53 -4.87
CA LYS A 74 1.38 18.17 -3.54
C LYS A 74 0.82 17.27 -2.44
N ARG A 75 -0.20 16.45 -2.73
CA ARG A 75 -0.79 15.50 -1.77
C ARG A 75 0.12 14.31 -1.51
N VAL A 76 0.79 13.79 -2.55
CA VAL A 76 1.75 12.67 -2.45
C VAL A 76 3.08 13.11 -1.82
N GLY A 77 3.40 14.41 -1.90
CA GLY A 77 4.64 14.99 -1.38
C GLY A 77 5.81 14.95 -2.38
N GLU A 78 5.51 14.92 -3.68
CA GLU A 78 6.47 15.04 -4.80
C GLU A 78 6.58 16.47 -5.33
#